data_AF-A0A4D6MBA3-F1
#
_entry.id   AF-A0A4D6MBA3-F1
#
_cell.length_a   1.000
_cell.length_b   1.000
_cell.length_c   1.000
_cell.angle_alpha   90.00
_cell.angle_beta   90.00
_cell.angle_gamma   90.00
#
_symmetry.space_group_name_H-M   'P 1'
#
loop_
_entity.id
_entity.type
_entity.pdbx_description
1 polymer ?
#
loop_
_entity_poly.entity_id
_entity_poly.type
_entity_poly.pdbx_seq_one_letter_code
_entity_poly.pdbx_strand_id
1 'polypeptide(L)'
;MDASPDNAVDYSPSSTVIEFDRPVPLLRGPLPAGPADKPSAGPYVLAFRDSRAWASSFVACERKIVEQCEEGARIGCAVSASRNCKPTWWKALAGLTLSDLKEREECEVREMADCFAAAKEKCAGFAREKCLVAFRDARIRVTRGVLSSKDVGRLIGWGSMPVSERNMWLMNQIGLIGGDLGMTNCKASELLGFDDYVQRILGERQQGTKN
;
A
#
# COMPACT_ATOMS: atom_id res chain seq x y z
N MET A 1 2.66 -18.49 -59.61
CA MET A 1 3.01 -18.74 -58.19
C MET A 1 2.39 -17.59 -57.43
N ASP A 2 1.09 -17.67 -57.18
CA ASP A 2 0.31 -16.60 -56.55
C ASP A 2 0.54 -16.64 -55.04
N ALA A 3 0.98 -15.51 -54.48
CA ALA A 3 1.10 -15.32 -53.05
C ALA A 3 -0.32 -15.11 -52.47
N SER A 4 -0.80 -16.09 -51.69
CA SER A 4 -2.05 -15.97 -50.94
C SER A 4 -1.92 -14.91 -49.83
N PRO A 5 -2.84 -13.95 -49.68
CA PRO A 5 -2.73 -12.84 -48.73
C PRO A 5 -3.32 -13.18 -47.34
N ASP A 6 -3.20 -14.43 -46.88
CA ASP A 6 -4.05 -14.96 -45.80
C ASP A 6 -3.45 -14.96 -44.39
N ASN A 7 -2.37 -14.21 -44.15
CA ASN A 7 -1.75 -14.09 -42.82
C ASN A 7 -2.14 -12.79 -42.11
N ALA A 8 -3.40 -12.37 -42.19
CA ALA A 8 -3.90 -11.26 -41.39
C ALA A 8 -4.11 -11.75 -39.95
N VAL A 9 -3.16 -11.45 -39.06
CA VAL A 9 -3.29 -11.73 -37.63
C VAL A 9 -4.52 -10.99 -37.10
N ASP A 10 -5.49 -11.73 -36.57
CA ASP A 10 -6.73 -11.17 -36.04
C ASP A 10 -6.48 -10.50 -34.68
N TYR A 11 -6.58 -9.16 -34.68
CA TYR A 11 -6.46 -8.31 -33.50
C TYR A 11 -7.82 -7.89 -32.92
N SER A 12 -8.92 -8.57 -33.27
CA SER A 12 -10.24 -8.32 -32.69
C SER A 12 -10.22 -8.43 -31.16
N PRO A 13 -11.03 -7.65 -30.41
CA PRO A 13 -11.17 -7.79 -28.97
C PRO A 13 -11.41 -9.24 -28.54
N SER A 14 -12.24 -9.99 -29.28
CA SER A 14 -12.52 -11.40 -29.02
C SER A 14 -11.29 -12.32 -29.13
N SER A 15 -10.30 -11.97 -29.96
CA SER A 15 -9.04 -12.71 -30.13
C SER A 15 -8.01 -12.34 -29.05
N THR A 16 -8.13 -11.13 -28.47
CA THR A 16 -7.19 -10.60 -27.46
C THR A 16 -7.66 -10.74 -26.01
N VAL A 17 -8.92 -11.15 -25.78
CA VAL A 17 -9.48 -11.32 -24.44
C VAL A 17 -9.02 -12.64 -23.84
N ILE A 18 -8.26 -12.54 -22.74
CA ILE A 18 -7.90 -13.68 -21.90
C ILE A 18 -8.95 -13.79 -20.80
N GLU A 19 -9.75 -14.85 -20.82
CA GLU A 19 -10.69 -15.16 -19.75
C GLU A 19 -9.93 -15.75 -18.54
N PHE A 20 -10.19 -15.21 -17.36
CA PHE A 20 -9.70 -15.79 -16.11
C PHE A 20 -10.76 -16.72 -15.55
N ASP A 21 -10.40 -17.98 -15.23
CA ASP A 21 -11.29 -19.00 -14.63
C ASP A 21 -12.05 -18.49 -13.39
N ARG A 22 -11.45 -17.54 -12.67
CA ARG A 22 -12.08 -16.79 -11.59
C ARG A 22 -11.76 -15.30 -11.77
N PRO A 23 -12.76 -14.43 -11.97
CA PRO A 23 -12.49 -13.01 -12.11
C PRO A 23 -11.86 -12.50 -10.81
N VAL A 24 -10.62 -12.01 -10.90
CA VAL A 24 -9.96 -11.35 -9.78
C VAL A 24 -10.73 -10.05 -9.53
N PRO A 25 -11.36 -9.88 -8.34
CA PRO A 25 -12.10 -8.67 -8.08
C PRO A 25 -11.14 -7.47 -8.11
N LEU A 26 -11.51 -6.47 -8.91
CA LEU A 26 -10.71 -5.25 -9.06
C LEU A 26 -10.54 -4.58 -7.69
N LEU A 27 -9.30 -4.17 -7.39
CA LEU A 27 -8.98 -3.43 -6.15
C LEU A 27 -9.80 -2.13 -6.03
N ARG A 28 -10.09 -1.51 -7.18
CA ARG A 28 -10.89 -0.30 -7.28
C ARG A 28 -11.94 -0.49 -8.38
N GLY A 29 -13.18 -0.10 -8.08
CA GLY A 29 -14.27 -0.08 -9.05
C GLY A 29 -14.66 1.34 -9.43
N PRO A 30 -15.34 1.54 -10.57
CA PRO A 30 -15.84 2.85 -10.96
C PRO A 30 -16.95 3.32 -10.00
N LEU A 31 -16.88 4.58 -9.61
CA LEU A 31 -17.95 5.33 -8.92
C LEU A 31 -18.18 6.65 -9.63
N PRO A 32 -19.41 7.20 -9.60
CA PRO A 32 -19.68 8.53 -10.12
C PRO A 32 -18.70 9.56 -9.54
N ALA A 33 -18.12 10.38 -10.41
CA ALA A 33 -17.27 11.49 -10.01
C ALA A 33 -18.09 12.50 -9.20
N GLY A 34 -17.51 13.01 -8.11
CA GLY A 34 -18.14 14.02 -7.27
C GLY A 34 -17.93 15.44 -7.82
N PRO A 35 -18.63 16.45 -7.27
CA PRO A 35 -18.49 17.84 -7.71
C PRO A 35 -17.08 18.43 -7.52
N ALA A 36 -16.29 17.86 -6.60
CA ALA A 36 -14.90 18.26 -6.33
C ALA A 36 -13.90 17.62 -7.32
N ASP A 37 -14.34 16.69 -8.16
CA ASP A 37 -13.50 16.01 -9.14
C ASP A 37 -13.39 16.83 -10.42
N LYS A 38 -12.24 16.69 -11.11
CA LYS A 38 -12.00 17.43 -12.36
C LYS A 38 -12.99 16.93 -13.43
N PRO A 39 -13.86 17.79 -13.99
CA PRO A 39 -14.84 17.37 -15.00
C PRO A 39 -14.18 16.76 -16.25
N SER A 40 -12.96 17.20 -16.57
CA SER A 40 -12.18 16.71 -17.70
C SER A 40 -11.66 15.27 -17.54
N ALA A 41 -11.70 14.69 -16.34
CA ALA A 41 -11.25 13.32 -16.08
C ALA A 41 -12.31 12.25 -16.41
N GLY A 42 -13.53 12.69 -16.78
CA GLY A 42 -14.65 11.82 -17.12
C GLY A 42 -15.66 11.66 -15.98
N PRO A 43 -16.78 10.97 -16.24
CA PRO A 43 -17.90 10.86 -15.30
C PRO A 43 -17.67 9.90 -14.14
N TYR A 44 -16.56 9.13 -14.15
CA TYR A 44 -16.27 8.11 -13.14
C TYR A 44 -14.87 8.24 -12.56
N VAL A 45 -14.74 7.90 -11.28
CA VAL A 45 -13.47 7.76 -10.56
C VAL A 45 -13.31 6.35 -10.02
N LEU A 46 -12.07 5.86 -9.95
CA LEU A 46 -11.78 4.54 -9.37
C LEU A 46 -11.67 4.63 -7.85
N ALA A 47 -12.50 3.87 -7.15
CA ALA A 47 -12.57 3.84 -5.69
C ALA A 47 -12.51 2.43 -5.12
N PHE A 48 -11.88 2.30 -3.95
CA PHE A 48 -11.99 1.11 -3.13
C PHE A 48 -13.43 0.90 -2.67
N ARG A 49 -13.83 -0.37 -2.56
CA ARG A 49 -15.19 -0.76 -2.18
C ARG A 49 -15.61 -0.25 -0.81
N ASP A 50 -14.68 -0.18 0.12
CA ASP A 50 -14.88 0.27 1.50
C ASP A 50 -13.52 0.62 2.12
N SER A 51 -13.53 1.25 3.30
CA SER A 51 -12.31 1.66 4.00
C SER A 51 -11.43 0.48 4.42
N ARG A 52 -12.03 -0.70 4.63
CA ARG A 52 -11.32 -1.94 4.97
C ARG A 52 -10.52 -2.46 3.77
N ALA A 53 -11.10 -2.45 2.58
CA ALA A 53 -10.45 -2.83 1.33
C ALA A 53 -9.28 -1.88 1.01
N TRP A 54 -9.45 -0.59 1.30
CA TRP A 54 -8.37 0.38 1.19
C TRP A 54 -7.23 0.09 2.18
N ALA A 55 -7.53 -0.08 3.48
CA ALA A 55 -6.53 -0.31 4.53
C ALA A 55 -5.78 -1.64 4.32
N SER A 56 -6.48 -2.71 3.95
CA SER A 56 -5.84 -4.00 3.66
C SER A 56 -4.92 -3.92 2.45
N SER A 57 -5.31 -3.15 1.43
CA SER A 57 -4.49 -2.93 0.23
C SER A 57 -3.27 -2.06 0.52
N PHE A 58 -3.39 -1.08 1.42
CA PHE A 58 -2.27 -0.26 1.88
C PHE A 58 -1.23 -1.12 2.62
N VAL A 59 -1.65 -1.93 3.59
CA VAL A 59 -0.73 -2.83 4.31
C VAL A 59 -0.14 -3.91 3.40
N ALA A 60 -0.92 -4.43 2.45
CA ALA A 60 -0.40 -5.36 1.45
C ALA A 60 0.66 -4.72 0.55
N CYS A 61 0.49 -3.45 0.18
CA CYS A 61 1.50 -2.66 -0.53
C CYS A 61 2.77 -2.53 0.32
N GLU A 62 2.64 -2.08 1.57
CA GLU A 62 3.81 -1.89 2.45
C GLU A 62 4.57 -3.19 2.63
N ARG A 63 3.88 -4.27 2.99
CA ARG A 63 4.48 -5.59 3.17
C ARG A 63 5.23 -6.04 1.92
N LYS A 64 4.61 -5.92 0.74
CA LYS A 64 5.25 -6.37 -0.51
C LYS A 64 6.51 -5.57 -0.85
N ILE A 65 6.49 -4.26 -0.62
CA ILE A 65 7.69 -3.42 -0.83
C ILE A 65 8.77 -3.74 0.20
N VAL A 66 8.41 -3.95 1.48
CA VAL A 66 9.36 -4.38 2.50
C VAL A 66 10.01 -5.70 2.13
N GLU A 67 9.22 -6.71 1.77
CA GLU A 67 9.72 -8.04 1.36
C GLU A 67 10.74 -7.91 0.20
N GLN A 68 10.38 -7.18 -0.86
CA GLN A 68 11.28 -6.99 -2.01
C GLN A 68 12.55 -6.19 -1.64
N CYS A 69 12.41 -5.18 -0.80
CA CYS A 69 13.53 -4.38 -0.33
C CYS A 69 14.48 -5.19 0.55
N GLU A 70 13.95 -6.02 1.46
CA GLU A 70 14.74 -6.90 2.32
C GLU A 70 15.49 -7.96 1.51
N GLU A 71 14.88 -8.56 0.49
CA GLU A 71 15.57 -9.48 -0.41
C GLU A 71 16.74 -8.79 -1.13
N GLY A 72 16.53 -7.58 -1.66
CA GLY A 72 17.60 -6.78 -2.25
C GLY A 72 18.68 -6.38 -1.25
N ALA A 73 18.29 -6.00 -0.04
CA ALA A 73 19.19 -5.63 1.04
C ALA A 73 20.05 -6.81 1.51
N ARG A 74 19.50 -8.02 1.56
CA ARG A 74 20.26 -9.22 1.93
C ARG A 74 21.44 -9.44 0.99
N ILE A 75 21.21 -9.33 -0.32
CA ILE A 75 22.26 -9.44 -1.34
C ILE A 75 23.24 -8.26 -1.23
N GLY A 76 22.73 -7.03 -1.13
CA GLY A 76 23.57 -5.83 -1.01
C GLY A 76 24.48 -5.84 0.22
N CYS A 77 23.94 -6.27 1.37
CA CYS A 77 24.70 -6.39 2.61
C CYS A 77 25.73 -7.51 2.56
N ALA A 78 25.44 -8.65 1.93
CA ALA A 78 26.43 -9.71 1.72
C ALA A 78 27.61 -9.22 0.86
N VAL A 79 27.34 -8.46 -0.22
CA VAL A 79 28.39 -7.86 -1.05
C VAL A 79 29.19 -6.82 -0.26
N SER A 80 28.52 -5.98 0.54
CA SER A 80 29.18 -4.98 1.37
C SER A 80 30.08 -5.62 2.44
N ALA A 81 29.57 -6.64 3.14
CA ALA A 81 30.32 -7.40 4.14
C ALA A 81 31.57 -8.03 3.52
N SER A 82 31.43 -8.68 2.35
CA SER A 82 32.55 -9.28 1.63
C SER A 82 33.62 -8.25 1.22
N ARG A 83 33.22 -7.00 0.94
CA ARG A 83 34.14 -5.90 0.62
C ARG A 83 34.82 -5.34 1.86
N ASN A 84 34.10 -5.20 2.97
CA ASN A 84 34.62 -4.66 4.23
C ASN A 84 35.57 -5.64 4.93
N CYS A 85 35.32 -6.95 4.82
CA CYS A 85 36.08 -8.01 5.46
C CYS A 85 37.19 -8.60 4.58
N LYS A 86 37.63 -7.90 3.53
CA LYS A 86 38.73 -8.39 2.69
C LYS A 86 40.03 -8.47 3.50
N PRO A 87 40.79 -9.56 3.36
CA PRO A 87 42.13 -9.62 3.93
C PRO A 87 43.00 -8.54 3.28
N THR A 88 43.98 -8.05 4.04
CA THR A 88 44.97 -7.12 3.52
C THR A 88 45.72 -7.73 2.34
N TRP A 89 46.13 -6.88 1.40
CA TRP A 89 46.77 -7.31 0.16
C TRP A 89 48.03 -8.17 0.37
N TRP A 90 48.80 -7.90 1.42
CA TRP A 90 50.01 -8.68 1.73
C TRP A 90 49.69 -10.09 2.23
N LYS A 91 48.58 -10.29 2.97
CA LYS A 91 48.11 -11.63 3.37
C LYS A 91 47.68 -12.45 2.15
N ALA A 92 47.09 -11.81 1.16
CA ALA A 92 46.74 -12.47 -0.10
C ALA A 92 47.98 -12.95 -0.89
N LEU A 93 49.11 -12.24 -0.77
CA LEU A 93 50.38 -12.63 -1.40
C LEU A 93 51.15 -13.70 -0.61
N ALA A 94 51.09 -13.66 0.72
CA ALA A 94 51.75 -14.63 1.60
C ALA A 94 51.04 -15.99 1.68
N GLY A 95 49.83 -16.08 1.10
CA GLY A 95 48.96 -17.25 1.21
C GLY A 95 47.98 -17.10 2.37
N LEU A 96 46.69 -17.36 2.10
CA LEU A 96 45.64 -17.34 3.11
C LEU A 96 45.74 -18.56 4.02
N THR A 97 45.79 -18.33 5.32
CA THR A 97 45.71 -19.40 6.32
C THR A 97 44.26 -19.75 6.64
N LEU A 98 44.03 -20.94 7.20
CA LEU A 98 42.70 -21.36 7.65
C LEU A 98 42.14 -20.41 8.74
N SER A 99 43.01 -19.89 9.60
CA SER A 99 42.68 -18.83 10.56
C SER A 99 42.23 -17.54 9.88
N ASP A 100 42.90 -17.10 8.81
CA ASP A 100 42.50 -15.89 8.08
C ASP A 100 41.12 -16.04 7.42
N LEU A 101 40.79 -17.24 6.92
CA LEU A 101 39.47 -17.53 6.37
C LEU A 101 38.38 -17.52 7.44
N LYS A 102 38.67 -18.08 8.62
CA LYS A 102 37.75 -18.08 9.75
C LYS A 102 37.49 -16.66 10.28
N GLU A 103 38.53 -15.86 10.45
CA GLU A 103 38.41 -14.45 10.85
C GLU A 103 37.56 -13.65 9.85
N ARG A 104 37.74 -13.93 8.55
CA ARG A 104 36.94 -13.31 7.50
C ARG A 104 35.47 -13.70 7.60
N GLU A 105 35.17 -14.97 7.79
CA GLU A 105 33.79 -15.45 7.96
C GLU A 105 33.10 -14.78 9.16
N GLU A 106 33.78 -14.76 10.31
CA GLU A 106 33.27 -14.09 11.53
C GLU A 106 33.04 -12.58 11.31
N CYS A 107 33.91 -11.93 10.53
CA CYS A 107 33.71 -10.56 10.10
C CYS A 107 32.49 -10.40 9.19
N GLU A 108 32.36 -11.24 8.16
CA GLU A 108 31.28 -11.14 7.18
C GLU A 108 29.91 -11.37 7.82
N VAL A 109 29.80 -12.31 8.76
CA VAL A 109 28.57 -12.58 9.52
C VAL A 109 28.13 -11.35 10.31
N ARG A 110 29.07 -10.68 11.00
CA ARG A 110 28.78 -9.49 11.80
C ARG A 110 28.40 -8.30 10.93
N GLU A 111 29.22 -7.99 9.93
CA GLU A 111 28.96 -6.88 8.99
C GLU A 111 27.63 -7.06 8.25
N MET A 112 27.32 -8.29 7.85
CA MET A 112 26.04 -8.61 7.23
C MET A 112 24.86 -8.40 8.19
N ALA A 113 24.97 -8.88 9.44
CA ALA A 113 23.92 -8.73 10.44
C ALA A 113 23.63 -7.25 10.74
N ASP A 114 24.67 -6.45 10.97
CA ASP A 114 24.56 -5.03 11.27
C ASP A 114 23.98 -4.23 10.09
N CYS A 115 24.50 -4.49 8.88
CA CYS A 115 23.97 -3.88 7.66
C CYS A 115 22.49 -4.25 7.43
N PHE A 116 22.14 -5.52 7.59
CA PHE A 116 20.78 -6.00 7.31
C PHE A 116 19.78 -5.47 8.35
N ALA A 117 20.16 -5.39 9.62
CA ALA A 117 19.33 -4.77 10.65
C ALA A 117 19.02 -3.30 10.33
N ALA A 118 20.04 -2.52 9.93
CA ALA A 118 19.84 -1.13 9.51
C ALA A 118 19.01 -1.02 8.21
N ALA A 119 19.14 -1.98 7.31
CA ALA A 119 18.38 -2.00 6.06
C ALA A 119 16.89 -2.26 6.28
N LYS A 120 16.50 -3.11 7.25
CA LYS A 120 15.08 -3.37 7.56
C LYS A 120 14.31 -2.11 7.91
N GLU A 121 14.86 -1.27 8.78
CA GLU A 121 14.24 0.02 9.15
C GLU A 121 14.10 0.95 7.94
N LYS A 122 15.13 1.01 7.08
CA LYS A 122 15.09 1.79 5.84
C LYS A 122 14.06 1.24 4.86
N CYS A 123 13.93 -0.07 4.75
CA CYS A 123 12.94 -0.73 3.91
C CYS A 123 11.51 -0.43 4.37
N ALA A 124 11.25 -0.45 5.68
CA ALA A 124 9.96 -0.07 6.24
C ALA A 124 9.62 1.41 5.94
N GLY A 125 10.56 2.32 6.16
CA GLY A 125 10.40 3.74 5.83
C GLY A 125 10.14 3.98 4.34
N PHE A 126 10.92 3.31 3.48
CA PHE A 126 10.77 3.38 2.02
C PHE A 126 9.41 2.85 1.56
N ALA A 127 8.98 1.70 2.08
CA ALA A 127 7.69 1.11 1.76
C ALA A 127 6.54 2.05 2.11
N ARG A 128 6.58 2.63 3.31
CA ARG A 128 5.58 3.59 3.76
C ARG A 128 5.54 4.82 2.87
N GLU A 129 6.68 5.42 2.56
CA GLU A 129 6.76 6.59 1.68
C GLU A 129 6.15 6.30 0.30
N LYS A 130 6.49 5.16 -0.32
CA LYS A 130 5.99 4.79 -1.65
C LYS A 130 4.50 4.45 -1.65
N CYS A 131 4.02 3.72 -0.65
CA CYS A 131 2.60 3.38 -0.55
C CYS A 131 1.76 4.63 -0.20
N LEU A 132 2.26 5.55 0.64
CA LEU A 132 1.54 6.78 0.98
C LEU A 132 1.19 7.61 -0.26
N VAL A 133 2.13 7.80 -1.19
CA VAL A 133 1.88 8.60 -2.40
C VAL A 133 0.72 8.03 -3.23
N ALA A 134 0.65 6.71 -3.38
CA ALA A 134 -0.37 6.05 -4.20
C ALA A 134 -1.74 5.89 -3.51
N PHE A 135 -1.76 5.91 -2.16
CA PHE A 135 -2.96 5.63 -1.37
C PHE A 135 -3.57 6.85 -0.68
N ARG A 136 -2.79 7.93 -0.49
CA ARG A 136 -3.22 9.15 0.20
C ARG A 136 -4.49 9.76 -0.40
N ASP A 137 -4.53 9.94 -1.72
CA ASP A 137 -5.68 10.54 -2.40
C ASP A 137 -6.55 9.49 -3.11
N ALA A 138 -6.33 8.21 -2.81
CA ALA A 138 -7.16 7.15 -3.36
C ALA A 138 -8.60 7.27 -2.84
N ARG A 139 -9.56 7.01 -3.72
CA ARG A 139 -10.98 7.14 -3.40
C ARG A 139 -11.47 5.94 -2.62
N ILE A 140 -12.30 6.19 -1.63
CA ILE A 140 -12.98 5.17 -0.83
C ILE A 140 -14.47 5.41 -0.97
N ARG A 141 -15.21 4.36 -1.29
CA ARG A 141 -16.67 4.40 -1.29
C ARG A 141 -17.19 4.62 0.13
N VAL A 142 -18.10 5.57 0.28
CA VAL A 142 -18.78 5.85 1.54
C VAL A 142 -20.29 5.73 1.31
N THR A 143 -20.95 4.95 2.15
CA THR A 143 -22.41 4.88 2.18
C THR A 143 -22.91 6.03 3.05
N ARG A 144 -23.67 6.95 2.46
CA ARG A 144 -24.34 8.01 3.22
C ARG A 144 -25.39 7.38 4.14
N GLY A 145 -25.34 7.63 5.45
CA GLY A 145 -26.39 7.23 6.39
C GLY A 145 -26.19 5.96 7.23
N VAL A 146 -25.01 5.32 7.26
CA VAL A 146 -24.72 4.26 8.25
C VAL A 146 -23.57 4.71 9.16
N LEU A 147 -23.90 5.58 10.12
CA LEU A 147 -23.17 5.58 11.38
C LEU A 147 -23.48 4.24 12.03
N SER A 148 -22.46 3.40 12.19
CA SER A 148 -22.59 2.23 13.05
C SER A 148 -23.05 2.71 14.43
N SER A 149 -23.86 1.93 15.15
CA SER A 149 -24.29 2.31 16.51
C SER A 149 -23.10 2.60 17.45
N LYS A 150 -21.90 2.11 17.11
CA LYS A 150 -20.63 2.45 17.77
C LYS A 150 -20.11 3.87 17.48
N ASP A 151 -20.42 4.44 16.32
CA ASP A 151 -20.04 5.80 15.92
C ASP A 151 -20.94 6.86 16.58
N VAL A 152 -22.17 6.50 16.95
CA VAL A 152 -23.08 7.34 17.74
C VAL A 152 -22.51 7.62 19.14
N GLY A 153 -21.82 6.64 19.73
CA GLY A 153 -21.13 6.83 21.02
C GLY A 153 -20.02 7.89 20.98
N ARG A 154 -19.40 8.14 19.81
CA ARG A 154 -18.41 9.23 19.62
C ARG A 154 -19.06 10.58 19.32
N LEU A 155 -20.32 10.63 18.88
CA LEU A 155 -21.03 11.88 18.59
C LEU A 155 -21.43 12.66 19.85
N ILE A 156 -21.51 12.00 21.01
CA ILE A 156 -21.75 12.69 22.30
C ILE A 156 -20.57 13.63 22.65
N GLY A 157 -19.35 13.34 22.16
CA GLY A 157 -18.16 14.19 22.33
C GLY A 157 -18.06 15.37 21.34
N TRP A 158 -18.89 15.42 20.30
CA TRP A 158 -18.86 16.50 19.29
C TRP A 158 -19.71 17.72 19.65
N GLY A 159 -20.57 17.64 20.67
CA GLY A 159 -21.32 18.80 21.18
C GLY A 159 -20.44 19.88 21.86
N SER A 160 -19.14 19.62 22.02
CA SER A 160 -18.19 20.51 22.74
C SER A 160 -17.04 21.06 21.88
N MET A 161 -17.01 20.80 20.57
CA MET A 161 -15.95 21.33 19.68
C MET A 161 -16.43 22.59 18.94
N PRO A 162 -15.57 23.61 18.75
CA PRO A 162 -15.93 24.79 17.96
C PRO A 162 -16.21 24.38 16.51
N VAL A 163 -17.34 24.86 15.99
CA VAL A 163 -17.76 24.64 14.60
C VAL A 163 -16.74 25.34 13.68
N SER A 164 -15.92 24.55 13.00
CA SER A 164 -15.02 25.00 11.93
C SER A 164 -15.61 24.58 10.58
N GLU A 165 -15.38 25.36 9.53
CA GLU A 165 -15.85 25.05 8.16
C GLU A 165 -15.45 23.63 7.71
N ARG A 166 -14.27 23.16 8.14
CA ARG A 166 -13.76 21.81 7.84
C ARG A 166 -14.59 20.71 8.50
N ASN A 167 -15.04 20.94 9.74
CA ASN A 167 -15.88 20.01 10.48
C ASN A 167 -17.32 20.01 9.93
N MET A 168 -17.82 21.19 9.52
CA MET A 168 -19.15 21.35 8.93
C MET A 168 -19.23 20.69 7.54
N TRP A 169 -18.18 20.81 6.73
CA TRP A 169 -18.06 20.12 5.44
C TRP A 169 -18.02 18.59 5.60
N LEU A 170 -17.26 18.10 6.58
CA LEU A 170 -17.23 16.68 6.90
C LEU A 170 -18.61 16.20 7.36
N MET A 171 -19.31 16.91 8.25
CA MET A 171 -20.67 16.57 8.69
C MET A 171 -21.68 16.51 7.53
N ASN A 172 -21.56 17.41 6.56
CA ASN A 172 -22.38 17.42 5.35
C ASN A 172 -22.08 16.24 4.41
N GLN A 173 -20.80 15.88 4.27
CA GLN A 173 -20.34 14.70 3.51
C GLN A 173 -20.79 13.38 4.16
N ILE A 174 -20.77 13.28 5.49
CA ILE A 174 -21.21 12.08 6.23
C ILE A 174 -22.76 11.98 6.29
N GLY A 175 -23.49 13.01 5.84
CA GLY A 175 -24.95 13.00 5.74
C GLY A 175 -25.69 13.36 7.03
N LEU A 176 -25.07 14.09 7.95
CA LEU A 176 -25.74 14.61 9.16
C LEU A 176 -26.67 15.80 8.85
N ILE A 177 -26.62 16.34 7.63
CA ILE A 177 -27.48 17.43 7.15
C ILE A 177 -27.98 17.07 5.75
N GLY A 178 -29.29 16.81 5.61
CA GLY A 178 -29.98 16.77 4.32
C GLY A 178 -29.90 15.45 3.55
N GLY A 179 -31.08 14.90 3.25
CA GLY A 179 -31.28 13.60 2.62
C GLY A 179 -30.81 13.51 1.17
N ASP A 180 -30.08 12.45 0.88
CA ASP A 180 -30.34 11.48 -0.20
C ASP A 180 -29.40 10.28 0.04
N LEU A 181 -29.90 9.04 -0.04
CA LEU A 181 -29.14 7.81 0.21
C LEU A 181 -28.21 7.47 -0.98
N GLY A 182 -27.45 8.45 -1.45
CA GLY A 182 -26.51 8.30 -2.56
C GLY A 182 -25.21 7.61 -2.11
N MET A 183 -24.71 6.68 -2.93
CA MET A 183 -23.34 6.16 -2.80
C MET A 183 -22.37 7.27 -3.19
N THR A 184 -21.51 7.70 -2.26
CA THR A 184 -20.52 8.77 -2.49
C THR A 184 -19.09 8.23 -2.37
N ASN A 185 -18.11 9.09 -2.64
CA ASN A 185 -16.70 8.77 -2.44
C ASN A 185 -16.00 9.89 -1.68
N CYS A 186 -14.98 9.54 -0.88
CA CYS A 186 -14.06 10.49 -0.25
C CYS A 186 -12.62 10.13 -0.56
N LYS A 187 -11.68 11.08 -0.39
CA LYS A 187 -10.25 10.76 -0.43
C LYS A 187 -9.82 10.19 0.91
N ALA A 188 -8.88 9.25 0.91
CA ALA A 188 -8.32 8.73 2.16
C ALA A 188 -7.67 9.84 3.01
N SER A 189 -7.08 10.87 2.39
CA SER A 189 -6.50 12.05 3.05
C SER A 189 -7.53 12.90 3.82
N GLU A 190 -8.81 12.78 3.49
CA GLU A 190 -9.89 13.51 4.16
C GLU A 190 -10.34 12.80 5.46
N LEU A 191 -9.86 11.57 5.70
CA LEU A 191 -10.14 10.82 6.91
C LEU A 191 -9.16 11.23 8.01
N LEU A 192 -9.70 11.61 9.18
CA LEU A 192 -8.91 12.07 10.32
C LEU A 192 -7.87 11.01 10.75
N GLY A 193 -6.61 11.45 10.85
CA GLY A 193 -5.51 10.62 11.35
C GLY A 193 -5.27 9.39 10.49
N PHE A 194 -4.96 9.57 9.20
CA PHE A 194 -4.69 8.50 8.20
C PHE A 194 -4.02 7.25 8.78
N ASP A 195 -2.95 7.41 9.57
CA ASP A 195 -2.25 6.28 10.19
C ASP A 195 -3.04 5.62 11.36
N ASP A 196 -3.63 6.42 12.26
CA ASP A 196 -4.52 5.94 13.32
C ASP A 196 -5.76 5.24 12.75
N TYR A 197 -6.26 5.74 11.62
CA TYR A 197 -7.40 5.22 10.88
C TYR A 197 -7.10 3.83 10.30
N VAL A 198 -5.94 3.66 9.66
CA VAL A 198 -5.46 2.34 9.17
C VAL A 198 -5.37 1.35 10.33
N GLN A 199 -4.69 1.72 11.41
CA GLN A 199 -4.46 0.85 12.56
C GLN A 199 -5.78 0.44 13.23
N ARG A 200 -6.72 1.38 13.39
CA ARG A 200 -8.03 1.12 14.00
C ARG A 200 -8.88 0.14 13.18
N ILE A 201 -8.94 0.32 11.85
CA ILE A 201 -9.71 -0.58 10.96
C ILE A 201 -9.21 -2.03 11.04
N LEU A 202 -7.89 -2.20 11.16
CA LEU A 202 -7.26 -3.51 11.21
C LEU A 202 -7.36 -4.14 12.61
N GLY A 203 -7.27 -3.34 13.67
CA GLY A 203 -7.42 -3.77 15.06
C GLY A 203 -8.79 -4.36 15.39
N GLU A 204 -9.88 -3.83 14.80
CA GLU A 204 -11.24 -4.36 14.97
C GLU A 204 -11.41 -5.82 14.51
N ARG A 205 -10.52 -6.33 13.64
CA ARG A 205 -10.55 -7.73 13.21
C ARG A 205 -10.07 -8.69 14.29
N GLN A 206 -9.13 -8.29 15.15
CA GLN A 206 -8.59 -9.19 16.18
C GLN A 206 -9.57 -9.45 17.33
N GLN A 207 -10.55 -8.56 17.54
CA GLN A 207 -11.61 -8.74 18.55
C GLN A 207 -12.81 -9.55 18.03
N GLY A 208 -12.94 -9.79 16.72
CA GLY A 208 -14.07 -10.49 16.11
C GLY A 208 -13.95 -12.02 16.01
N THR A 209 -12.82 -12.61 16.44
CA THR A 209 -12.53 -14.05 16.40
C THR A 209 -12.25 -14.63 17.79
N LYS A 210 -13.02 -14.18 18.79
CA LYS A 210 -13.22 -14.92 20.03
C LYS A 210 -14.73 -15.05 20.24
N ASN A 211 -15.28 -16.16 19.80
CA ASN A 211 -16.48 -16.82 20.31
C ASN A 211 -16.42 -18.27 19.83
#